data_AF-A0A1N6ICR6-F1
#
_entry.id   AF-A0A1N6ICR6-F1
#
_cell.length_a   1.000
_cell.length_b   1.000
_cell.length_c   1.000
_cell.angle_alpha   90.00
_cell.angle_beta   90.00
_cell.angle_gamma   90.00
#
_symmetry.space_group_name_H-M   'P 1'
#
loop_
_entity.id
_entity.type
_entity.pdbx_description
1 polymer ?
#
loop_
_entity_poly.entity_id
_entity_poly.type
_entity_poly.pdbx_seq_one_letter_code
_entity_poly.pdbx_strand_id
1 'polypeptide(L)'
;MVSRNIASDLLLIAILTAFQVFILNRIALFGQYIPVLYPVFVMFYPFFRNQFQFLGLSFLLGLCVDAFLGTWGINAFATTVIAYFRTIIFRTSTDTTTDFFSFQSIQWTQFIFFIITSIFIHQFLVQYIEFFKFDRFFEILFNVIVTSIISFVFILAYTLAFKIKQKV
;
A
#
# COMPACT_ATOMS: atom_id res chain seq x y z
N MET A 1 9.73 -17.71 5.47
CA MET A 1 8.59 -17.31 4.61
C MET A 1 7.35 -18.00 5.15
N VAL A 2 6.37 -17.28 5.69
CA VAL A 2 5.07 -17.90 6.03
C VAL A 2 4.53 -18.49 4.73
N SER A 3 4.21 -19.78 4.69
CA SER A 3 3.47 -20.35 3.56
C SER A 3 2.09 -19.69 3.55
N ARG A 4 1.93 -18.62 2.75
CA ARG A 4 0.75 -17.75 2.85
C ARG A 4 -0.44 -18.40 2.16
N ASN A 5 -1.11 -19.41 2.70
CA ASN A 5 -2.32 -19.93 2.05
C ASN A 5 -3.38 -18.81 1.86
N ILE A 6 -4.34 -18.97 0.95
CA ILE A 6 -5.40 -17.96 0.70
C ILE A 6 -6.08 -17.54 2.01
N ALA A 7 -6.33 -18.50 2.92
CA ALA A 7 -6.87 -18.22 4.25
C ALA A 7 -6.02 -17.24 5.07
N SER A 8 -4.69 -17.36 5.02
CA SER A 8 -3.78 -16.43 5.70
C SER A 8 -3.75 -15.05 5.05
N ASP A 9 -3.97 -14.98 3.73
CA ASP A 9 -4.08 -13.70 3.02
C ASP A 9 -5.38 -12.99 3.40
N LEU A 10 -6.49 -13.71 3.47
CA LEU A 10 -7.77 -13.19 3.96
C LEU A 10 -7.68 -12.72 5.41
N LEU A 11 -7.00 -13.48 6.26
CA LEU A 11 -6.76 -13.08 7.65
C LEU A 11 -5.92 -11.81 7.74
N LEU A 12 -4.87 -11.68 6.92
CA LEU A 12 -4.06 -10.46 6.89
C LEU A 12 -4.87 -9.26 6.37
N ILE A 13 -5.71 -9.46 5.36
CA ILE A 13 -6.63 -8.43 4.86
C ILE A 13 -7.53 -7.95 5.99
N ALA A 14 -8.17 -8.87 6.72
CA ALA A 14 -9.05 -8.52 7.83
C ALA A 14 -8.31 -7.72 8.93
N ILE A 15 -7.09 -8.14 9.30
CA ILE A 15 -6.26 -7.43 10.29
C ILE A 15 -5.88 -6.04 9.80
N LEU A 16 -5.41 -5.90 8.54
CA LEU A 16 -5.01 -4.61 7.99
C LEU A 16 -6.19 -3.66 7.85
N THR A 17 -7.35 -4.15 7.42
CA THR A 17 -8.59 -3.35 7.38
C THR A 17 -8.99 -2.92 8.79
N ALA A 18 -9.04 -3.82 9.76
CA ALA A 18 -9.39 -3.47 11.13
C ALA A 18 -8.41 -2.45 11.73
N PHE A 19 -7.11 -2.62 11.49
CA PHE A 19 -6.08 -1.68 11.94
C PHE A 19 -6.24 -0.30 11.29
N GLN A 20 -6.51 -0.25 9.98
CA GLN A 20 -6.78 1.01 9.29
C GLN A 20 -8.03 1.70 9.87
N VAL A 21 -9.13 0.96 9.96
CA VAL A 21 -10.46 1.50 10.31
C VAL A 21 -10.50 1.96 11.75
N PHE A 22 -10.08 1.12 12.70
CA PHE A 22 -10.29 1.38 14.12
C PHE A 22 -9.15 2.14 14.79
N ILE A 23 -7.92 2.02 14.29
CA ILE A 23 -6.72 2.62 14.90
C ILE A 23 -6.25 3.81 14.07
N LEU A 24 -5.84 3.59 12.81
CA LEU A 24 -5.19 4.65 12.03
C LEU A 24 -6.11 5.84 11.76
N ASN A 25 -7.39 5.62 11.46
CA ASN A 25 -8.34 6.71 11.28
C ASN A 25 -8.55 7.57 12.55
N ARG A 26 -8.20 7.08 13.74
CA ARG A 26 -8.24 7.87 14.98
C ARG A 26 -6.97 8.70 15.16
N ILE A 27 -5.91 8.41 14.44
CA ILE A 27 -4.62 9.13 14.47
C ILE A 27 -4.63 10.18 13.34
N ALA A 28 -5.57 11.12 13.41
CA ALA A 28 -5.61 12.24 12.48
C ALA A 28 -4.50 13.25 12.84
N LEU A 29 -3.35 13.13 12.17
CA LEU A 29 -2.23 14.05 12.38
C LEU A 29 -2.60 15.43 11.83
N PHE A 30 -2.27 16.47 12.61
CA PHE A 30 -2.63 17.85 12.29
C PHE A 30 -4.14 18.05 12.05
N GLY A 31 -4.99 17.16 12.61
CA GLY A 31 -6.45 17.22 12.50
C GLY A 31 -7.01 16.81 11.13
N GLN A 32 -6.18 16.44 10.16
CA GLN A 32 -6.61 16.20 8.78
C GLN A 32 -5.93 15.02 8.08
N TYR A 33 -4.68 14.70 8.42
CA TYR A 33 -3.88 13.72 7.68
C TYR A 33 -3.88 12.38 8.38
N ILE A 34 -4.58 11.41 7.77
CA ILE A 34 -4.67 10.05 8.28
C ILE A 34 -3.59 9.18 7.63
N PRO A 35 -2.78 8.44 8.41
CA PRO A 35 -1.84 7.46 7.87
C PRO A 35 -2.57 6.30 7.18
N VAL A 36 -2.05 5.86 6.03
CA VAL A 36 -2.60 4.74 5.26
C VAL A 36 -1.58 3.60 5.19
N LEU A 37 -1.92 2.47 5.82
CA LEU A 37 -0.99 1.34 5.96
C LEU A 37 -1.39 0.11 5.15
N TYR A 38 -2.68 -0.13 4.92
CA TYR A 38 -3.12 -1.37 4.25
C TYR A 38 -2.50 -1.66 2.86
N PRO A 39 -2.05 -0.68 2.04
CA PRO A 39 -1.35 -0.98 0.78
C PRO A 39 -0.06 -1.81 0.93
N VAL A 40 0.48 -1.92 2.16
CA VAL A 40 1.54 -2.87 2.54
C VAL A 40 1.24 -4.30 2.06
N PHE A 41 -0.03 -4.73 2.10
CA PHE A 41 -0.41 -6.04 1.58
C PHE A 41 0.06 -6.22 0.12
N VAL A 42 -0.21 -5.23 -0.72
CA VAL A 42 0.11 -5.23 -2.15
C VAL A 42 1.62 -5.21 -2.35
N MET A 43 2.31 -4.35 -1.61
CA MET A 43 3.77 -4.16 -1.70
C MET A 43 4.54 -5.44 -1.37
N PHE A 44 4.13 -6.18 -0.33
CA PHE A 44 4.85 -7.36 0.16
C PHE A 44 4.22 -8.71 -0.23
N TYR A 45 3.22 -8.71 -1.11
CA TYR A 45 2.64 -9.97 -1.59
C TYR A 45 3.64 -10.72 -2.50
N PRO A 46 3.79 -12.06 -2.40
CA PRO A 46 4.81 -12.79 -3.15
C PRO A 46 4.68 -12.64 -4.69
N PHE A 47 5.80 -12.45 -5.40
CA PHE A 47 5.83 -12.27 -6.86
C PHE A 47 5.56 -13.54 -7.68
N PHE A 48 5.82 -14.73 -7.11
CA PHE A 48 5.69 -16.01 -7.82
C PHE A 48 4.26 -16.58 -7.88
N ARG A 49 3.27 -15.85 -7.35
CA ARG A 49 1.87 -16.30 -7.26
C ARG A 49 1.04 -15.91 -8.46
N ASN A 50 -0.11 -16.56 -8.59
CA ASN A 50 -1.07 -16.27 -9.65
C ASN A 50 -1.52 -14.80 -9.61
N GLN A 51 -1.37 -14.11 -10.73
CA GLN A 51 -1.67 -12.69 -10.87
C GLN A 51 -3.15 -12.36 -10.67
N PHE A 52 -4.07 -13.20 -11.13
CA PHE A 52 -5.52 -12.98 -10.95
C PHE A 52 -5.92 -13.09 -9.49
N GLN A 53 -5.35 -14.07 -8.76
CA GLN A 53 -5.58 -14.17 -7.31
C GLN A 53 -5.04 -12.93 -6.58
N PHE A 54 -3.85 -12.46 -6.95
CA PHE A 54 -3.26 -11.27 -6.37
C PHE A 54 -4.11 -10.00 -6.60
N LEU A 55 -4.57 -9.79 -7.83
CA LEU A 55 -5.46 -8.68 -8.19
C LEU A 55 -6.78 -8.76 -7.42
N GLY A 56 -7.42 -9.94 -7.39
CA GLY A 56 -8.67 -10.16 -6.66
C GLY A 56 -8.55 -9.92 -5.16
N LEU A 57 -7.47 -10.35 -4.53
CA LEU A 57 -7.20 -10.09 -3.11
C LEU A 57 -6.91 -8.61 -2.84
N SER A 58 -6.21 -7.93 -3.75
CA SER A 58 -5.92 -6.49 -3.61
C SER A 58 -7.18 -5.64 -3.77
N PHE A 59 -8.07 -6.02 -4.69
CA PHE A 59 -9.40 -5.44 -4.84
C PHE A 59 -10.23 -5.65 -3.57
N LEU A 60 -10.30 -6.89 -3.06
CA LEU A 60 -11.04 -7.22 -1.84
C LEU A 60 -10.58 -6.39 -0.64
N LEU A 61 -9.26 -6.22 -0.48
CA LEU A 61 -8.70 -5.38 0.58
C LEU A 61 -9.21 -3.94 0.52
N GLY A 62 -9.11 -3.31 -0.66
CA GLY A 62 -9.59 -1.94 -0.84
C GLY A 62 -11.10 -1.84 -0.67
N LEU A 63 -11.86 -2.83 -1.16
CA LEU A 63 -13.32 -2.89 -1.00
C LEU A 63 -13.74 -3.00 0.48
N CYS A 64 -13.01 -3.78 1.28
CA CYS A 64 -13.25 -3.85 2.72
C CYS A 64 -13.01 -2.48 3.38
N VAL A 65 -11.92 -1.79 3.04
CA VAL A 65 -11.67 -0.42 3.53
C VAL A 65 -12.80 0.51 3.10
N ASP A 66 -13.22 0.45 1.83
CA ASP A 66 -14.32 1.29 1.32
C ASP A 66 -15.64 1.05 2.05
N ALA A 67 -15.97 -0.21 2.36
CA ALA A 67 -17.20 -0.55 3.08
C ALA A 67 -17.25 0.06 4.49
N PHE A 68 -16.11 0.15 5.18
CA PHE A 68 -16.05 0.72 6.53
C PHE A 68 -15.89 2.23 6.55
N LEU A 69 -15.25 2.83 5.54
CA LEU A 69 -15.01 4.28 5.45
C LEU A 69 -16.08 5.01 4.64
N GLY A 70 -16.95 4.29 3.93
CA GLY A 70 -17.99 4.88 3.11
C GLY A 70 -17.47 5.48 1.79
N THR A 71 -16.36 4.98 1.28
CA THR A 71 -15.66 5.55 0.10
C THR A 71 -15.96 4.83 -1.23
N TRP A 72 -17.12 4.16 -1.35
CA TRP A 72 -17.77 3.68 -2.58
C TRP A 72 -16.89 2.99 -3.66
N GLY A 73 -15.75 2.40 -3.30
CA GLY A 73 -14.87 1.68 -4.23
C GLY A 73 -13.59 2.43 -4.64
N ILE A 74 -13.34 3.63 -4.10
CA ILE A 74 -12.16 4.43 -4.44
C ILE A 74 -10.86 3.71 -4.01
N ASN A 75 -10.84 3.14 -2.80
CA ASN A 75 -9.68 2.41 -2.32
C ASN A 75 -9.51 1.08 -3.05
N ALA A 76 -10.60 0.38 -3.38
CA ALA A 76 -10.57 -0.83 -4.21
C ALA A 76 -9.93 -0.57 -5.58
N PHE A 77 -10.25 0.57 -6.21
CA PHE A 77 -9.61 0.97 -7.46
C PHE A 77 -8.12 1.24 -7.26
N ALA A 78 -7.76 2.10 -6.31
CA ALA A 78 -6.37 2.49 -6.06
C ALA A 78 -5.46 1.29 -5.70
N THR A 79 -5.93 0.37 -4.85
CA THR A 79 -5.17 -0.83 -4.49
C THR A 79 -4.97 -1.77 -5.67
N THR A 80 -6.00 -1.94 -6.49
CA THR A 80 -5.93 -2.82 -7.67
C THR A 80 -5.00 -2.26 -8.74
N VAL A 81 -5.01 -0.95 -8.96
CA VAL A 81 -4.10 -0.28 -9.90
C VAL A 81 -2.65 -0.49 -9.48
N ILE A 82 -2.32 -0.29 -8.20
CA ILE A 82 -0.95 -0.51 -7.71
C ILE A 82 -0.58 -1.98 -7.77
N ALA A 83 -1.51 -2.89 -7.49
CA ALA A 83 -1.27 -4.32 -7.65
C ALA A 83 -0.89 -4.67 -9.09
N TYR A 84 -1.63 -4.12 -10.07
CA TYR A 84 -1.35 -4.32 -11.48
C TYR A 84 0.03 -3.78 -11.90
N PHE A 85 0.35 -2.55 -11.50
CA PHE A 85 1.61 -1.90 -11.87
C PHE A 85 2.79 -2.27 -10.96
N ARG A 86 2.59 -3.07 -9.91
CA ARG A 86 3.60 -3.35 -8.89
C ARG A 86 4.93 -3.83 -9.48
N THR A 87 4.88 -4.75 -10.44
CA THR A 87 6.09 -5.30 -11.07
C THR A 87 6.85 -4.23 -11.84
N ILE A 88 6.15 -3.30 -12.50
CA ILE A 88 6.77 -2.18 -13.21
C ILE A 88 7.39 -1.21 -12.20
N ILE A 89 6.66 -0.82 -11.15
CA ILE A 89 7.15 0.06 -10.08
C ILE A 89 8.41 -0.54 -9.44
N PHE A 90 8.39 -1.84 -9.16
CA PHE A 90 9.52 -2.56 -8.60
C PHE A 90 10.73 -2.57 -9.54
N ARG A 91 10.54 -2.87 -10.83
CA ARG A 91 11.62 -2.89 -11.83
C ARG A 91 12.24 -1.51 -12.04
N THR A 92 11.45 -0.44 -12.04
CA THR A 92 11.98 0.94 -12.11
C THR A 92 12.78 1.31 -10.86
N SER A 93 12.51 0.65 -9.74
CA SER A 93 13.22 0.88 -8.49
C SER A 93 14.55 0.12 -8.40
N THR A 94 14.78 -0.90 -9.24
CA THR A 94 15.90 -1.83 -9.11
C THR A 94 16.69 -1.93 -10.43
N ASP A 95 17.99 -1.65 -10.39
CA ASP A 95 18.89 -1.69 -11.56
C ASP A 95 19.17 -3.10 -12.11
N THR A 96 18.55 -4.13 -11.54
CA THR A 96 18.88 -5.52 -11.84
C THR A 96 17.98 -6.06 -12.96
N THR A 97 18.61 -6.46 -14.06
CA THR A 97 17.99 -7.15 -15.21
C THR A 97 17.59 -8.60 -14.92
N THR A 98 17.74 -9.07 -13.67
CA THR A 98 17.51 -10.46 -13.28
C THR A 98 16.03 -10.74 -13.05
N ASP A 99 15.54 -11.84 -13.61
CA ASP A 99 14.14 -12.30 -13.48
C ASP A 99 13.73 -12.79 -12.07
N PHE A 100 14.67 -12.80 -11.11
CA PHE A 100 14.42 -13.26 -9.75
C PHE A 100 14.11 -12.08 -8.80
N PHE A 101 12.82 -11.92 -8.47
CA PHE A 101 12.35 -10.97 -7.48
C PHE A 101 12.59 -11.48 -6.05
N SER A 102 13.70 -11.08 -5.43
CA SER A 102 13.98 -11.37 -4.01
C SER A 102 14.14 -10.09 -3.21
N PHE A 103 13.29 -9.89 -2.20
CA PHE A 103 13.43 -8.78 -1.23
C PHE A 103 14.71 -8.87 -0.38
N GLN A 104 15.39 -10.01 -0.38
CA GLN A 104 16.60 -10.25 0.40
C GLN A 104 17.85 -9.61 -0.23
N SER A 105 17.86 -9.40 -1.55
CA SER A 105 19.01 -8.91 -2.33
C SER A 105 18.89 -7.44 -2.74
N ILE A 106 17.80 -6.76 -2.37
CA ILE A 106 17.54 -5.36 -2.76
C ILE A 106 18.33 -4.40 -1.87
N GLN A 107 18.95 -3.40 -2.48
CA GLN A 107 19.56 -2.29 -1.75
C GLN A 107 18.49 -1.46 -1.02
N TRP A 108 18.79 -1.00 0.19
CA TRP A 108 17.86 -0.19 0.99
C TRP A 108 17.27 1.01 0.24
N THR A 109 18.06 1.67 -0.60
CA THR A 109 17.61 2.81 -1.43
C THR A 109 16.50 2.42 -2.40
N GLN A 110 16.69 1.32 -3.14
CA GLN A 110 15.72 0.79 -4.10
C GLN A 110 14.41 0.37 -3.40
N PHE A 111 14.53 -0.23 -2.22
CA PHE A 111 13.40 -0.62 -1.40
C PHE A 111 12.59 0.59 -0.90
N ILE A 112 13.26 1.65 -0.45
CA ILE A 112 12.62 2.90 -0.04
C ILE A 112 11.90 3.55 -1.21
N PHE A 113 12.54 3.61 -2.39
CA PHE A 113 11.94 4.17 -3.60
C PHE A 113 10.67 3.41 -3.99
N PHE A 114 10.71 2.08 -3.99
CA PHE A 114 9.54 1.24 -4.26
C PHE A 114 8.36 1.55 -3.34
N ILE A 115 8.58 1.69 -2.02
CA ILE A 115 7.52 2.02 -1.07
C ILE A 115 6.97 3.43 -1.34
N ILE A 116 7.85 4.43 -1.46
CA ILE A 116 7.45 5.84 -1.66
C ILE A 116 6.62 5.97 -2.94
N THR A 117 7.09 5.42 -4.05
CA THR A 117 6.36 5.49 -5.32
C THR A 117 5.03 4.77 -5.24
N SER A 118 4.99 3.59 -4.61
CA SER A 118 3.73 2.83 -4.46
C SER A 118 2.71 3.57 -3.61
N ILE A 119 3.10 4.12 -2.45
CA ILE A 119 2.17 4.86 -1.58
C ILE A 119 1.75 6.20 -2.19
N PHE A 120 2.65 6.88 -2.90
CA PHE A 120 2.34 8.13 -3.59
C PHE A 120 1.29 7.92 -4.67
N ILE A 121 1.45 6.90 -5.53
CA ILE A 121 0.45 6.54 -6.54
C ILE A 121 -0.89 6.21 -5.86
N HIS A 122 -0.87 5.51 -4.72
CA HIS A 122 -2.09 5.18 -3.99
C HIS A 122 -2.84 6.43 -3.54
N GLN A 123 -2.17 7.32 -2.81
CA GLN A 123 -2.78 8.53 -2.27
C GLN A 123 -3.23 9.47 -3.38
N PHE A 124 -2.44 9.55 -4.46
CA PHE A 124 -2.80 10.30 -5.64
C PHE A 124 -4.15 9.82 -6.20
N LEU A 125 -4.29 8.52 -6.45
CA LEU A 125 -5.55 7.97 -6.97
C LEU A 125 -6.72 8.20 -6.02
N VAL A 126 -6.54 7.93 -4.73
CA VAL A 126 -7.62 8.08 -3.75
C VAL A 126 -8.12 9.52 -3.68
N GLN A 127 -7.22 10.48 -3.42
CA GLN A 127 -7.64 11.86 -3.13
C GLN A 127 -8.12 12.60 -4.37
N TYR A 128 -7.55 12.32 -5.55
CA TYR A 128 -8.04 12.94 -6.78
C TYR A 128 -9.41 12.40 -7.19
N ILE A 129 -9.72 11.12 -6.95
CA ILE A 129 -11.05 10.56 -7.21
C ILE A 129 -12.06 11.05 -6.16
N GLU A 130 -11.66 11.15 -4.89
CA GLU A 130 -12.55 11.59 -3.82
C GLU A 130 -12.98 13.05 -3.95
N PHE A 131 -12.03 13.96 -4.19
CA PHE A 131 -12.34 15.39 -4.24
C PHE A 131 -12.72 15.90 -5.64
N PHE A 132 -12.21 15.26 -6.71
CA PHE A 132 -12.40 15.58 -8.13
C PHE A 132 -12.81 17.03 -8.46
N LYS A 133 -11.96 18.00 -8.10
CA LYS A 133 -12.18 19.43 -8.35
C LYS A 133 -10.94 20.08 -8.97
N PHE A 134 -11.07 20.58 -10.20
CA PHE A 134 -9.96 21.20 -10.92
C PHE A 134 -9.44 22.48 -10.25
N ASP A 135 -10.32 23.28 -9.65
CA ASP A 135 -9.93 24.53 -8.97
C ASP A 135 -9.04 24.28 -7.73
N ARG A 136 -9.09 23.06 -7.16
CA ARG A 136 -8.33 22.67 -5.96
C ARG A 136 -7.16 21.74 -6.29
N PHE A 137 -6.70 21.71 -7.54
CA PHE A 137 -5.66 20.79 -8.00
C PHE A 137 -4.40 20.81 -7.11
N PHE A 138 -3.83 21.99 -6.87
CA PHE A 138 -2.61 22.13 -6.06
C PHE A 138 -2.83 21.81 -4.58
N GLU A 139 -4.02 22.10 -4.05
CA GLU A 139 -4.38 21.78 -2.68
C GLU A 139 -4.47 20.25 -2.48
N ILE A 140 -5.12 19.55 -3.41
CA ILE A 140 -5.20 18.09 -3.40
C ILE A 140 -3.79 17.50 -3.54
N LEU A 141 -2.96 18.01 -4.44
CA LEU A 141 -1.58 17.55 -4.60
C LEU A 141 -0.76 17.69 -3.30
N PHE A 142 -0.90 18.83 -2.61
CA PHE A 142 -0.23 19.04 -1.33
C PHE A 142 -0.69 18.02 -0.29
N ASN A 143 -2.00 17.76 -0.20
CA ASN A 143 -2.55 16.74 0.70
C ASN A 143 -2.02 15.34 0.35
N VAL A 144 -1.93 15.00 -0.94
CA VAL A 144 -1.35 13.73 -1.41
C VAL A 144 0.09 13.59 -0.94
N ILE A 145 0.91 14.64 -1.08
CA ILE A 145 2.32 14.61 -0.66
C ILE A 145 2.42 14.39 0.86
N VAL A 146 1.69 15.19 1.65
CA VAL A 146 1.76 15.12 3.12
C VAL A 146 1.27 13.77 3.65
N THR A 147 0.12 13.29 3.18
CA THR A 147 -0.42 11.98 3.55
C THR A 147 0.47 10.83 3.11
N SER A 148 1.12 10.94 1.95
CA SER A 148 2.08 9.93 1.46
C SER A 148 3.32 9.86 2.34
N ILE A 149 3.88 11.00 2.75
CA ILE A 149 5.04 11.06 3.66
C ILE A 149 4.69 10.45 5.01
N ILE A 150 3.55 10.81 5.58
CA ILE A 150 3.06 10.25 6.85
C ILE A 150 2.90 8.73 6.71
N SER A 151 2.18 8.28 5.68
CA SER A 151 1.94 6.86 5.42
C SER A 151 3.24 6.08 5.23
N PHE A 152 4.21 6.66 4.52
CA PHE A 152 5.53 6.08 4.32
C PHE A 152 6.24 5.78 5.65
N VAL A 153 6.20 6.70 6.63
CA VAL A 153 6.79 6.48 7.96
C VAL A 153 6.14 5.27 8.65
N PHE A 154 4.82 5.14 8.60
CA PHE A 154 4.11 4.01 9.19
C PHE A 154 4.44 2.68 8.48
N ILE A 155 4.57 2.71 7.15
CA ILE A 155 4.95 1.53 6.35
C ILE A 155 6.39 1.11 6.66
N LEU A 156 7.32 2.06 6.81
CA LEU A 156 8.68 1.76 7.25
C LEU A 156 8.70 1.16 8.65
N ALA A 157 7.95 1.74 9.60
CA ALA A 157 7.85 1.21 10.96
C ALA A 157 7.31 -0.23 10.97
N TYR A 158 6.26 -0.51 10.20
CA TYR A 158 5.75 -1.87 9.99
C TYR A 158 6.86 -2.77 9.45
N THR A 159 7.55 -2.35 8.38
CA THR A 159 8.60 -3.16 7.75
C THR A 159 9.72 -3.48 8.74
N LEU A 160 10.20 -2.49 9.48
CA LEU A 160 11.27 -2.68 10.47
C LEU A 160 10.84 -3.65 11.58
N ALA A 161 9.64 -3.49 12.12
CA ALA A 161 9.11 -4.36 13.18
C ALA A 161 9.05 -5.83 12.73
N PHE A 162 8.62 -6.10 11.49
CA PHE A 162 8.51 -7.47 10.97
C PHE A 162 9.85 -8.01 10.42
N LYS A 163 10.77 -7.16 9.96
CA LYS A 163 12.12 -7.55 9.51
C LYS A 163 13.00 -7.96 10.69
N ILE A 164 12.88 -7.29 11.85
CA ILE A 164 13.63 -7.63 13.07
C ILE A 164 13.30 -9.07 13.54
N LYS A 165 12.06 -9.52 13.32
CA LYS A 165 11.62 -10.87 13.72
C LYS A 165 12.23 -12.01 12.90
N GLN A 166 12.95 -11.72 11.81
CA GLN A 166 13.63 -12.72 10.98
C GLN A 166 15.11 -12.94 11.34
N LYS A 167 15.64 -12.24 12.34
CA LYS A 167 17.07 -12.26 12.70
C LYS A 167 17.38 -13.01 14.00
N VAL A 168 16.57 -14.02 14.35
CA VAL A 168 16.83 -14.95 15.47
C VAL A 168 16.89 -16.37 14.95
#